data_AF-A0AA38UV24-F1
#
_entry.id   AF-A0AA38UV24-F1
#
_cell.length_a   1.000
_cell.length_b   1.000
_cell.length_c   1.000
_cell.angle_alpha   90.00
_cell.angle_beta   90.00
_cell.angle_gamma   90.00
#
_symmetry.space_group_name_H-M   'P 1'
#
loop_
_entity.id
_entity.type
_entity.pdbx_description
1 polymer ?
#
loop_
_entity_poly.entity_id
_entity_poly.type
_entity_poly.pdbx_seq_one_letter_code
_entity_poly.pdbx_strand_id
1 'polypeptide(L)'
;MPPTPISEDSDIEIIDAPPLGANDSAPTEIVLSSEQKQVLKKVQRGENVFFTGSAGTGKSVLLREIIRHFGNTMKKVAITASTGIAAVNIGGSTIHSWAGIGLGDESTKTYIGKFRGQKKLRNVWDRWRNVDALIIDESEGSLYYLLLTNTA
;
A
#
# COMPACT_ATOMS: atom_id res chain seq x y z
N MET A 1 -24.44 65.92 -39.83
CA MET A 1 -24.91 65.64 -38.46
C MET A 1 -24.36 64.26 -38.09
N PRO A 2 -23.41 64.14 -37.15
CA PRO A 2 -22.97 62.83 -36.69
C PRO A 2 -24.08 62.17 -35.84
N PRO A 3 -24.17 60.83 -35.82
CA PRO A 3 -25.13 60.13 -34.98
C PRO A 3 -24.84 60.34 -33.49
N THR A 4 -25.91 60.44 -32.71
CA THR A 4 -25.91 60.56 -31.24
C THR A 4 -25.28 59.32 -30.59
N PRO A 5 -24.47 59.44 -29.51
CA PRO A 5 -23.94 58.29 -28.79
C PRO A 5 -25.08 57.49 -28.13
N ILE A 6 -25.05 56.18 -28.29
CA ILE A 6 -25.82 55.22 -27.51
C ILE A 6 -25.22 55.13 -26.11
N SER A 7 -25.99 55.54 -25.09
CA SER A 7 -25.77 55.20 -23.70
C SER A 7 -26.71 54.05 -23.34
N GLU A 8 -26.18 52.86 -23.08
CA GLU A 8 -26.90 51.86 -22.29
C GLU A 8 -25.94 51.19 -21.31
N ASP A 9 -26.28 51.40 -20.04
CA ASP A 9 -25.76 50.77 -18.86
C ASP A 9 -25.95 49.25 -18.92
N SER A 10 -24.93 48.52 -18.49
CA SER A 10 -25.16 47.46 -17.51
C SER A 10 -23.87 47.28 -16.73
N ASP A 11 -23.95 47.65 -15.45
CA ASP A 11 -22.98 47.23 -14.45
C ASP A 11 -22.79 45.72 -14.58
N ILE A 12 -21.63 45.30 -15.09
CA ILE A 12 -21.17 43.93 -14.88
C ILE A 12 -20.84 43.86 -13.39
N GLU A 13 -21.80 43.44 -12.57
CA GLU A 13 -21.49 42.95 -11.24
C GLU A 13 -20.46 41.83 -11.42
N ILE A 14 -19.25 42.11 -10.95
CA ILE A 14 -18.20 41.12 -10.76
C ILE A 14 -18.75 40.13 -9.74
N ILE A 15 -19.30 39.02 -10.21
CA ILE A 15 -19.48 37.83 -9.38
C ILE A 15 -18.08 37.37 -9.00
N ASP A 16 -17.66 37.71 -7.78
CA ASP A 16 -16.42 37.20 -7.19
C ASP A 16 -16.39 35.69 -7.39
N ALA A 17 -15.37 35.22 -8.12
CA ALA A 17 -15.09 33.80 -8.21
C ALA A 17 -14.95 33.26 -6.77
N PRO A 18 -15.57 32.12 -6.44
CA PRO A 18 -15.44 31.56 -5.11
C PRO A 18 -13.96 31.34 -4.80
N PRO A 19 -13.51 31.64 -3.57
CA PRO A 19 -12.09 31.54 -3.22
C PRO A 19 -11.60 30.11 -3.49
N LEU A 20 -10.53 29.98 -4.28
CA LEU A 20 -9.78 28.73 -4.41
C LEU A 20 -9.20 28.38 -3.04
N GLY A 21 -9.91 27.57 -2.25
CA GLY A 21 -9.39 27.18 -0.94
C GLY A 21 -10.33 26.44 0.01
N ALA A 22 -11.51 25.99 -0.41
CA ALA A 22 -12.44 25.29 0.49
C ALA A 22 -12.93 23.97 -0.13
N ASN A 23 -12.02 23.01 -0.26
CA ASN A 23 -12.36 21.58 -0.31
C ASN A 23 -11.19 20.78 0.30
N ASP A 24 -10.80 21.13 1.52
CA ASP A 24 -10.28 20.11 2.43
C ASP A 24 -11.49 19.27 2.86
N SER A 25 -11.87 18.33 2.01
CA SER A 25 -12.75 17.25 2.44
C SER A 25 -12.06 16.58 3.62
N ALA A 26 -12.66 16.73 4.80
CA ALA A 26 -12.29 15.98 5.99
C ALA A 26 -12.00 14.52 5.60
N PRO A 27 -10.97 13.87 6.16
CA PRO A 27 -10.57 12.55 5.71
C PRO A 27 -11.78 11.63 5.77
N THR A 28 -12.26 11.20 4.60
CA THR A 28 -13.43 10.34 4.47
C THR A 28 -13.17 9.11 5.33
N GLU A 29 -13.97 8.93 6.39
CA GLU A 29 -13.78 7.83 7.32
C GLU A 29 -13.87 6.51 6.53
N ILE A 30 -12.78 5.77 6.50
CA ILE A 30 -12.71 4.54 5.70
C ILE A 30 -13.58 3.47 6.38
N VAL A 31 -14.77 3.22 5.82
CA VAL A 31 -15.66 2.18 6.32
C VAL A 31 -15.36 0.85 5.63
N LEU A 32 -14.83 -0.12 6.38
CA LEU A 32 -14.62 -1.48 5.89
C LEU A 32 -15.93 -2.28 5.83
N SER A 33 -16.07 -3.13 4.80
CA SER A 33 -17.16 -4.11 4.69
C SER A 33 -17.09 -5.18 5.78
N SER A 34 -18.18 -5.94 5.97
CA SER A 34 -18.21 -7.05 6.93
C SER A 34 -17.14 -8.10 6.64
N GLU A 35 -16.92 -8.44 5.37
CA GLU A 35 -15.90 -9.39 4.91
C GLU A 35 -14.48 -8.85 5.13
N GLN A 36 -14.25 -7.58 4.81
CA GLN A 36 -12.96 -6.92 5.05
C GLN A 36 -12.62 -6.86 6.55
N LYS A 37 -13.62 -6.58 7.40
CA LYS A 37 -13.47 -6.64 8.86
C LYS A 37 -13.14 -8.05 9.35
N GLN A 38 -13.71 -9.09 8.76
CA GLN A 38 -13.37 -10.48 9.11
C GLN A 38 -11.91 -10.80 8.76
N VAL A 39 -11.44 -10.37 7.60
CA VAL A 39 -10.02 -10.50 7.22
C VAL A 39 -9.13 -9.77 8.22
N LEU A 40 -9.43 -8.52 8.54
CA LEU A 40 -8.66 -7.75 9.52
C LEU A 40 -8.62 -8.43 10.90
N LYS A 41 -9.75 -8.98 11.37
CA LYS A 41 -9.80 -9.75 12.64
C LYS A 41 -8.94 -11.02 12.61
N LYS A 42 -8.83 -11.71 11.48
CA LYS A 42 -7.92 -12.87 11.33
C LYS A 42 -6.46 -12.42 11.43
N VAL A 43 -6.11 -11.34 10.72
CA VAL A 43 -4.77 -10.73 10.78
C VAL A 43 -4.40 -10.29 12.21
N GLN A 44 -5.32 -9.62 12.90
CA GLN A 44 -5.13 -9.17 14.29
C GLN A 44 -4.88 -10.33 15.26
N ARG A 45 -5.47 -11.50 15.01
CA ARG A 45 -5.25 -12.73 15.78
C ARG A 45 -3.94 -13.45 15.44
N GLY A 46 -3.17 -12.93 14.47
CA GLY A 46 -1.93 -13.56 14.03
C GLY A 46 -2.17 -14.80 13.18
N GLU A 47 -3.27 -14.85 12.43
CA GLU A 47 -3.51 -15.93 11.47
C GLU A 47 -2.86 -15.58 10.13
N ASN A 48 -2.39 -16.62 9.42
CA ASN A 48 -1.99 -16.48 8.03
C ASN A 48 -3.24 -16.30 7.18
N VAL A 49 -3.34 -15.18 6.48
CA VAL A 49 -4.54 -14.85 5.70
C VAL A 49 -4.21 -14.74 4.22
N PHE A 50 -5.04 -15.40 3.44
CA PHE A 50 -5.18 -15.19 2.01
C PHE A 50 -6.52 -14.55 1.69
N PHE A 51 -6.51 -13.41 0.99
CA PHE A 51 -7.73 -12.75 0.54
C PHE A 51 -7.58 -12.30 -0.91
N THR A 52 -8.70 -12.27 -1.64
CA THR A 52 -8.75 -11.88 -3.05
C THR A 52 -10.08 -11.20 -3.37
N GLY A 53 -10.24 -10.75 -4.60
CA GLY A 53 -11.47 -10.13 -5.08
C GLY A 53 -11.27 -9.41 -6.42
N SER A 54 -12.36 -9.17 -7.15
CA SER A 54 -12.34 -8.49 -8.44
C SER A 54 -11.78 -7.06 -8.36
N ALA A 55 -11.44 -6.47 -9.51
CA ALA A 55 -11.07 -5.05 -9.57
C ALA A 55 -12.18 -4.17 -8.93
N GLY A 56 -11.78 -3.10 -8.24
CA GLY A 56 -12.73 -2.18 -7.60
C GLY A 56 -13.30 -2.63 -6.24
N THR A 57 -12.98 -3.83 -5.72
CA THR A 57 -13.52 -4.31 -4.43
C THR A 57 -12.84 -3.72 -3.17
N GLY A 58 -12.01 -2.68 -3.32
CA GLY A 58 -11.38 -2.01 -2.18
C GLY A 58 -10.26 -2.80 -1.47
N LYS A 59 -9.63 -3.78 -2.12
CA LYS A 59 -8.52 -4.57 -1.51
C LYS A 59 -7.35 -3.70 -1.04
N SER A 60 -6.95 -2.70 -1.84
CA SER A 60 -5.89 -1.77 -1.46
C SER A 60 -6.27 -0.92 -0.23
N VAL A 61 -7.57 -0.68 -0.01
CA VAL A 61 -8.08 -0.01 1.20
C VAL A 61 -7.89 -0.91 2.41
N LEU A 62 -8.29 -2.19 2.31
CA LEU A 62 -8.08 -3.18 3.37
C LEU A 62 -6.59 -3.38 3.66
N LEU A 63 -5.73 -3.44 2.63
CA LEU A 63 -4.28 -3.59 2.80
C LEU A 63 -3.67 -2.41 3.58
N ARG A 64 -4.06 -1.17 3.24
CA ARG A 64 -3.63 0.03 3.98
C ARG A 64 -4.05 -0.03 5.44
N GLU A 65 -5.25 -0.54 5.72
CA GLU A 65 -5.73 -0.69 7.09
C GLU A 65 -4.97 -1.78 7.86
N ILE A 66 -4.61 -2.88 7.20
CA ILE A 66 -3.74 -3.92 7.77
C ILE A 66 -2.35 -3.34 8.08
N ILE A 67 -1.76 -2.60 7.15
CA ILE A 67 -0.46 -1.94 7.34
C ILE A 67 -0.54 -0.93 8.51
N ARG A 68 -1.61 -0.14 8.57
CA ARG A 68 -1.86 0.82 9.66
C ARG A 68 -1.98 0.11 11.00
N HIS A 69 -2.70 -1.02 11.06
CA HIS A 69 -2.78 -1.84 12.26
C HIS A 69 -1.40 -2.25 12.73
N PHE A 70 -0.55 -2.77 11.85
CA PHE A 70 0.81 -3.16 12.20
C PHE A 70 1.71 -1.99 12.59
N GLY A 71 1.56 -0.81 11.97
CA GLY A 71 2.29 0.41 12.36
C GLY A 71 2.01 0.88 13.80
N ASN A 72 0.86 0.48 14.36
CA ASN A 72 0.51 0.72 15.77
C ASN A 72 1.02 -0.39 16.71
N THR A 73 1.73 -1.38 16.19
CA THR A 73 2.31 -2.49 16.97
C THR A 73 3.83 -2.42 16.97
N MET A 74 4.48 -3.08 17.93
CA MET A 74 5.94 -3.24 17.95
C MET A 74 6.46 -4.29 16.94
N LYS A 75 5.61 -4.78 16.03
CA LYS A 75 5.94 -5.83 15.07
C LYS A 75 6.74 -5.29 13.88
N LYS A 76 7.78 -6.01 13.49
CA LYS A 76 8.57 -5.78 12.28
C LYS A 76 7.84 -6.36 11.08
N VAL A 77 7.27 -5.48 10.26
CA VAL A 77 6.48 -5.88 9.09
C VAL A 77 7.24 -5.60 7.81
N ALA A 78 7.31 -6.61 6.96
CA ALA A 78 7.82 -6.53 5.61
C ALA A 78 6.65 -6.27 4.64
N ILE A 79 6.64 -5.09 4.01
CA ILE A 79 5.65 -4.75 2.98
C ILE A 79 6.30 -4.99 1.63
N THR A 80 5.74 -5.92 0.86
CA THR A 80 6.31 -6.33 -0.42
C THR A 80 5.28 -6.41 -1.53
N ALA A 81 5.75 -6.30 -2.77
CA ALA A 81 4.95 -6.58 -3.95
C ALA A 81 5.76 -7.32 -5.03
N SER A 82 5.10 -7.80 -6.08
CA SER A 82 5.78 -8.42 -7.23
C SER A 82 6.51 -7.43 -8.13
N THR A 83 5.90 -6.28 -8.40
CA THR A 83 6.45 -5.25 -9.28
C THR A 83 6.94 -4.03 -8.50
N GLY A 84 7.89 -3.29 -9.08
CA GLY A 84 8.43 -2.07 -8.46
C GLY A 84 7.36 -0.98 -8.28
N ILE A 85 6.49 -0.79 -9.27
CA ILE A 85 5.40 0.20 -9.20
C ILE A 85 4.40 -0.18 -8.09
N ALA A 86 4.01 -1.45 -8.00
CA ALA A 86 3.12 -1.92 -6.94
C ALA A 86 3.73 -1.73 -5.55
N ALA A 87 5.02 -2.06 -5.39
CA ALA A 87 5.73 -1.90 -4.14
C ALA A 87 5.74 -0.44 -3.68
N VAL A 88 6.00 0.50 -4.59
CA VAL A 88 5.97 1.94 -4.28
C VAL A 88 4.58 2.38 -3.82
N ASN A 89 3.51 1.91 -4.45
CA ASN A 89 2.13 2.29 -4.11
C ASN A 89 1.70 1.88 -2.69
N ILE A 90 2.33 0.85 -2.13
CA ILE A 90 2.05 0.37 -0.77
C ILE A 90 3.15 0.75 0.24
N GLY A 91 4.13 1.56 -0.16
CA GLY A 91 5.24 1.99 0.70
C GLY A 91 6.22 0.86 1.06
N GLY A 92 6.37 -0.13 0.16
CA GLY A 92 7.18 -1.32 0.34
C GLY A 92 8.33 -1.45 -0.66
N SER A 93 8.79 -2.68 -0.85
CA SER A 93 9.82 -3.05 -1.85
C SER A 93 9.39 -4.29 -2.63
N THR A 94 10.08 -4.65 -3.70
CA THR A 94 9.76 -5.92 -4.37
C THR A 94 10.11 -7.10 -3.47
N ILE A 95 9.39 -8.22 -3.58
CA ILE A 95 9.69 -9.43 -2.81
C ILE A 95 11.14 -9.91 -3.04
N HIS A 96 11.65 -9.75 -4.26
CA HIS A 96 13.03 -10.08 -4.62
C HIS A 96 14.06 -9.22 -3.88
N SER A 97 13.83 -7.90 -3.84
CA SER A 97 14.69 -6.95 -3.13
C SER A 97 14.63 -7.17 -1.61
N TRP A 98 13.42 -7.37 -1.09
CA TRP A 98 13.22 -7.70 0.32
C TRP A 98 13.77 -9.07 0.71
N ALA A 99 13.72 -10.06 -0.16
CA ALA A 99 14.29 -11.38 0.13
C ALA A 99 15.83 -11.39 0.01
N GLY A 100 16.41 -10.44 -0.74
CA GLY A 100 17.86 -10.37 -1.00
C GLY A 100 18.35 -11.46 -1.95
N ILE A 101 17.48 -11.94 -2.84
CA ILE A 101 17.76 -13.08 -3.75
C ILE A 101 18.15 -12.67 -5.17
N GLY A 102 18.13 -11.37 -5.49
CA GLY A 102 18.36 -10.91 -6.87
C GLY A 102 17.26 -11.43 -7.79
N LEU A 103 17.63 -12.13 -8.87
CA LEU A 103 16.68 -12.69 -9.84
C LEU A 103 15.99 -13.98 -9.36
N GLY A 104 16.42 -14.58 -8.24
CA GLY A 104 15.82 -15.82 -7.74
C GLY A 104 16.18 -17.06 -8.57
N ASP A 105 17.29 -17.03 -9.30
CA ASP A 105 17.75 -18.05 -10.24
C ASP A 105 18.58 -19.18 -9.60
N GLU A 106 18.89 -19.07 -8.30
CA GLU A 106 19.65 -20.09 -7.58
C GLU A 106 18.79 -20.98 -6.68
N SER A 107 19.34 -22.11 -6.25
CA SER A 107 18.65 -23.00 -5.30
C SER A 107 18.50 -22.37 -3.91
N THR A 108 17.44 -22.74 -3.19
CA THR A 108 17.23 -22.34 -1.80
C THR A 108 18.44 -22.65 -0.90
N LYS A 109 19.09 -23.81 -1.10
CA LYS A 109 20.30 -24.19 -0.34
C LYS A 109 21.44 -23.20 -0.59
N THR A 110 21.60 -22.75 -1.83
CA THR A 110 22.61 -21.77 -2.21
C THR A 110 22.35 -20.43 -1.51
N TYR A 111 21.11 -19.91 -1.56
CA TYR A 111 20.75 -18.67 -0.87
C TYR A 111 20.97 -18.74 0.64
N ILE A 112 20.54 -19.82 1.29
CA ILE A 112 20.74 -20.02 2.73
C ILE A 112 22.25 -20.04 3.06
N GLY A 113 23.06 -20.74 2.27
CA GLY A 113 24.51 -20.76 2.42
C GLY A 113 25.13 -19.36 2.30
N LYS A 114 24.68 -18.58 1.30
CA LYS A 114 25.12 -17.19 1.10
C LYS A 114 24.74 -16.29 2.28
N PHE A 115 23.49 -16.35 2.75
CA PHE A 115 23.01 -15.51 3.85
C PHE A 115 23.73 -15.80 5.17
N ARG A 116 24.06 -17.06 5.43
CA ARG A 116 24.80 -17.46 6.65
C ARG A 116 26.30 -17.18 6.56
N GLY A 117 26.90 -17.34 5.38
CA GLY A 117 28.36 -17.29 5.20
C GLY A 117 28.93 -15.93 4.80
N GLN A 118 28.17 -15.08 4.11
CA GLN A 118 28.68 -13.82 3.58
C GLN A 118 28.38 -12.66 4.53
N LYS A 119 29.42 -12.03 5.09
CA LYS A 119 29.27 -10.86 5.98
C LYS A 119 28.40 -9.75 5.40
N LYS A 120 28.53 -9.48 4.09
CA LYS A 120 27.74 -8.46 3.37
C LYS A 120 26.23 -8.76 3.31
N LEU A 121 25.82 -10.01 3.52
CA LEU A 121 24.42 -10.44 3.50
C LEU A 121 23.84 -10.66 4.90
N ARG A 122 24.56 -10.28 5.96
CA ARG A 122 24.06 -10.39 7.34
C ARG A 122 22.76 -9.64 7.55
N ASN A 123 22.61 -8.45 7.00
CA ASN A 123 21.36 -7.68 7.09
C ASN A 123 20.17 -8.44 6.46
N VAL A 124 20.41 -9.20 5.38
CA VAL A 124 19.37 -10.03 4.76
C VAL A 124 18.98 -11.16 5.70
N TRP A 125 19.96 -11.87 6.26
CA TRP A 125 19.74 -12.93 7.24
C TRP A 125 18.98 -12.44 8.47
N ASP A 126 19.40 -11.31 9.04
CA ASP A 126 18.80 -10.73 10.24
C ASP A 126 17.37 -10.26 9.96
N ARG A 127 17.11 -9.66 8.80
CA ARG A 127 15.75 -9.30 8.38
C ARG A 127 14.83 -10.50 8.32
N TRP A 128 15.26 -11.61 7.72
CA TRP A 128 14.48 -12.86 7.69
C TRP A 128 14.23 -13.45 9.09
N ARG A 129 15.19 -13.34 10.01
CA ARG A 129 15.00 -13.83 11.39
C ARG A 129 14.12 -12.95 12.26
N ASN A 130 14.07 -11.67 11.96
CA ASN A 130 13.41 -10.68 12.80
C ASN A 130 12.06 -10.22 12.24
N VAL A 131 11.64 -10.68 11.07
CA VAL A 131 10.34 -10.29 10.51
C VAL A 131 9.22 -11.01 11.25
N ASP A 132 8.24 -10.25 11.74
CA ASP A 132 7.07 -10.77 12.43
C ASP A 132 5.91 -11.03 11.46
N ALA A 133 5.82 -10.20 10.41
CA ALA A 133 4.81 -10.32 9.37
C ALA A 133 5.37 -9.98 7.99
N LEU A 134 5.05 -10.80 6.99
CA LEU A 134 5.32 -10.51 5.58
C LEU A 134 4.00 -10.29 4.85
N ILE A 135 3.87 -9.12 4.22
CA ILE A 135 2.75 -8.72 3.36
C ILE A 135 3.25 -8.77 1.92
N ILE A 136 2.49 -9.40 1.03
CA ILE A 136 2.80 -9.52 -0.40
C ILE A 136 1.59 -9.02 -1.19
N ASP A 137 1.78 -7.99 -2.03
CA ASP A 137 0.79 -7.46 -2.98
C ASP A 137 1.13 -7.84 -4.43
N GLU A 138 0.12 -8.12 -5.23
CA GLU A 138 0.24 -8.44 -6.66
C GLU A 138 -0.60 -7.45 -7.46
N SER A 139 0.01 -6.66 -8.35
CA SER A 139 -0.70 -5.64 -9.13
C SER A 139 -1.39 -6.14 -10.40
N GLU A 140 -1.20 -7.40 -10.81
CA GLU A 140 -1.79 -7.91 -12.06
C GLU A 140 -2.78 -9.08 -11.87
N GLY A 141 -3.96 -8.92 -12.48
CA GLY A 141 -4.73 -10.00 -13.11
C GLY A 141 -5.58 -10.94 -12.24
N SER A 142 -5.13 -11.38 -11.07
CA SER A 142 -5.91 -12.19 -10.12
C SER A 142 -5.10 -12.34 -8.84
N LEU A 143 -5.59 -11.72 -7.77
CA LEU A 143 -4.73 -11.30 -6.68
C LEU A 143 -4.43 -12.38 -5.66
N TYR A 144 -3.18 -12.38 -5.22
CA TYR A 144 -2.67 -13.13 -4.09
C TYR A 144 -2.21 -12.16 -3.00
N TYR A 145 -2.68 -12.36 -1.77
CA TYR A 145 -2.09 -11.74 -0.59
C TYR A 145 -1.78 -12.84 0.40
N LEU A 146 -0.52 -13.06 0.77
CA LEU A 146 -0.17 -13.99 1.82
C LEU A 146 0.38 -13.17 2.97
N LEU A 147 -0.40 -13.07 4.06
CA LEU A 147 0.16 -12.68 5.34
C LEU A 147 0.78 -13.93 5.96
N LEU A 148 2.11 -13.96 6.06
CA LEU A 148 2.80 -14.92 6.93
C LEU A 148 3.12 -14.22 8.23
N THR A 149 2.41 -14.56 9.31
CA THR A 149 2.80 -14.21 10.66
C THR A 149 3.67 -15.35 11.20
N ASN A 150 4.93 -15.06 11.49
CA ASN A 150 5.76 -16.04 12.17
C ASN A 150 5.21 -16.18 13.60
N THR A 151 4.67 -17.35 13.93
CA THR A 151 4.35 -17.78 15.29
C THR A 151 5.45 -18.71 15.75
N ALA A 152 6.64 -18.16 16.01
CA ALA A 152 7.71 -18.81 16.75
C ALA A 152 8.77 -17.77 17.15
#